data_AF-A0A3C0HTG8-F1
#
_entry.id   AF-A0A3C0HTG8-F1
#
_cell.length_a   1.000
_cell.length_b   1.000
_cell.length_c   1.000
_cell.angle_alpha   90.00
_cell.angle_beta   90.00
_cell.angle_gamma   90.00
#
_symmetry.space_group_name_H-M   'P 1'
#
loop_
_entity.id
_entity.type
_entity.pdbx_description
1 polymer ?
#
loop_
_entity_poly.entity_id
_entity_poly.type
_entity_poly.pdbx_seq_one_letter_code
_entity_poly.pdbx_strand_id
1 'polypeptide(L)'
;MGEIDDDALADLVDEDPDHAMSLLAQMRGATDQKLAALAARLAGRLVLDVAKAGPVQARGVGAMASSPADRVDGDLDLDASLDGLVHARATGELIDAGDLRVRHWTQPATALALVIDR
;
A
#
# COMPACT_ATOMS: atom_id res chain seq x y z
N MET A 1 -11.63 27.72 -16.26
CA MET A 1 -11.44 26.80 -15.12
C MET A 1 -10.67 25.63 -15.68
N GLY A 2 -9.53 25.29 -15.08
CA GLY A 2 -8.66 24.24 -15.62
C GLY A 2 -9.26 22.85 -15.42
N GLU A 3 -9.17 22.01 -16.45
CA GLU A 3 -9.52 20.60 -16.41
C GLU A 3 -8.26 19.79 -16.74
N ILE A 4 -8.16 18.59 -16.17
CA ILE A 4 -7.12 17.63 -16.54
C ILE A 4 -7.82 16.50 -17.27
N ASP A 5 -7.35 16.22 -18.47
CA ASP A 5 -7.79 15.08 -19.27
C ASP A 5 -7.09 13.83 -18.72
N ASP A 6 -7.89 12.91 -18.17
CA ASP A 6 -7.39 11.69 -17.53
C ASP A 6 -6.74 10.74 -18.55
N ASP A 7 -7.23 10.71 -19.80
CA ASP A 7 -6.69 9.84 -20.85
C ASP A 7 -5.34 10.36 -21.35
N ALA A 8 -5.25 11.67 -21.60
CA ALA A 8 -3.98 12.30 -21.99
C ALA A 8 -2.91 12.20 -20.88
N LEU A 9 -3.33 12.25 -19.61
CA LEU A 9 -2.42 12.03 -18.49
C LEU A 9 -1.97 10.57 -18.42
N ALA A 10 -2.84 9.61 -18.66
CA ALA A 10 -2.49 8.19 -18.67
C ALA A 10 -1.45 7.89 -19.78
N ASP A 11 -1.67 8.41 -20.98
CA ASP A 11 -0.73 8.27 -22.09
C ASP A 11 0.65 8.86 -21.74
N LEU A 12 0.66 10.06 -21.13
CA LEU A 12 1.91 10.71 -20.71
C LEU A 12 2.63 9.93 -19.60
N VAL A 13 1.89 9.31 -18.68
CA VAL A 13 2.43 8.47 -17.61
C VAL A 13 3.09 7.22 -18.18
N ASP A 14 2.47 6.60 -19.18
CA ASP A 14 3.04 5.42 -19.85
C ASP A 14 4.30 5.76 -20.66
N GLU A 15 4.38 6.98 -21.22
CA GLU A 15 5.53 7.47 -21.97
C GLU A 15 6.70 7.93 -21.06
N ASP A 16 6.42 8.82 -20.10
CA ASP A 16 7.41 9.37 -19.18
C ASP A 16 6.77 9.75 -17.81
N PRO A 17 6.81 8.83 -16.83
CA PRO A 17 6.25 9.06 -15.50
C PRO A 17 6.89 10.24 -14.75
N ASP A 18 8.18 10.50 -14.96
CA ASP A 18 8.90 11.57 -14.28
C ASP A 18 8.47 12.94 -14.85
N HIS A 19 8.28 13.02 -16.17
CA HIS A 19 7.73 14.20 -16.80
C HIS A 19 6.28 14.47 -16.38
N ALA A 20 5.43 13.43 -16.35
CA ALA A 20 4.06 13.53 -15.85
C ALA A 20 4.01 14.07 -14.41
N MET A 21 4.90 13.58 -13.54
CA MET A 21 4.99 14.04 -12.15
C MET A 21 5.43 15.50 -12.04
N SER A 22 6.43 15.90 -12.83
CA SER A 22 6.91 17.28 -12.88
C SER A 22 5.82 18.25 -13.33
N LEU A 23 5.02 17.86 -14.32
CA LEU A 23 3.89 18.64 -14.81
C LEU A 23 2.83 18.85 -13.71
N LEU A 24 2.42 17.78 -13.01
CA LEU A 24 1.44 17.87 -11.92
C LEU A 24 1.97 18.72 -10.75
N ALA A 25 3.27 18.65 -10.45
CA ALA A 25 3.90 19.49 -9.43
C ALA A 25 3.86 20.98 -9.81
N GLN A 26 4.10 21.33 -11.07
CA GLN A 26 3.99 22.70 -11.57
C GLN A 26 2.54 23.22 -11.50
N MET A 27 1.55 22.38 -11.84
CA MET A 27 0.14 22.75 -11.76
C MET A 27 -0.35 23.03 -10.33
N ARG A 28 0.30 22.49 -9.30
CA ARG A 28 0.01 22.85 -7.90
C ARG A 28 0.29 24.31 -7.56
N GLY A 29 1.21 24.96 -8.29
CA GLY A 29 1.52 26.37 -8.15
C GLY A 29 0.62 27.30 -8.98
N ALA A 30 -0.30 26.76 -9.77
CA ALA A 30 -1.18 27.56 -10.62
C ALA A 30 -2.22 28.35 -9.80
N THR A 31 -2.61 29.53 -10.30
CA THR A 31 -3.57 30.43 -9.63
C THR A 31 -4.97 29.82 -9.48
N ASP A 32 -5.34 28.87 -10.34
CA ASP A 32 -6.62 28.15 -10.25
C ASP A 32 -6.55 27.11 -9.12
N GLN A 33 -7.16 27.44 -7.98
CA GLN A 33 -7.17 26.61 -6.77
C GLN A 33 -7.79 25.22 -7.00
N LYS A 34 -8.76 25.12 -7.91
CA LYS A 34 -9.43 23.84 -8.18
C LYS A 34 -8.56 22.94 -9.04
N LEU A 35 -7.87 23.52 -10.03
CA LEU A 35 -6.86 22.81 -10.80
C LEU A 35 -5.71 22.35 -9.91
N ALA A 36 -5.22 23.20 -9.00
CA ALA A 36 -4.15 22.85 -8.07
C ALA A 36 -4.54 21.67 -7.16
N ALA A 37 -5.78 21.62 -6.69
CA ALA A 37 -6.30 20.50 -5.89
C ALA A 37 -6.42 19.20 -6.70
N LEU A 38 -6.87 19.28 -7.95
CA LEU A 38 -6.95 18.12 -8.85
C LEU A 38 -5.55 17.55 -9.15
N ALA A 39 -4.59 18.42 -9.47
CA ALA A 39 -3.19 18.05 -9.70
C ALA A 39 -2.57 17.37 -8.46
N ALA A 40 -2.86 17.86 -7.25
CA ALA A 40 -2.41 17.25 -6.01
C ALA A 40 -2.92 15.82 -5.83
N ARG A 41 -4.20 15.59 -6.12
CA ARG A 41 -4.83 14.26 -6.02
C ARG A 41 -4.24 13.28 -7.04
N LEU A 42 -4.04 13.74 -8.27
CA LEU A 42 -3.49 12.92 -9.35
C LEU A 42 -2.01 12.57 -9.11
N ALA A 43 -1.20 13.51 -8.65
CA ALA A 43 0.20 13.25 -8.30
C ALA A 43 0.33 12.18 -7.22
N GLY A 44 -0.50 12.23 -6.17
CA GLY A 44 -0.52 11.22 -5.12
C GLY A 44 -0.91 9.82 -5.64
N ARG A 45 -1.85 9.73 -6.58
CA ARG A 45 -2.26 8.45 -7.19
C ARG A 45 -1.16 7.89 -8.08
N LEU A 46 -0.54 8.73 -8.91
CA LEU A 46 0.53 8.34 -9.84
C LEU A 46 1.74 7.73 -9.11
N VAL A 47 2.18 8.30 -7.99
CA VAL A 47 3.26 7.73 -7.17
C VAL A 47 2.94 6.29 -6.73
N LEU A 48 1.69 6.02 -6.34
CA LEU A 48 1.27 4.70 -5.89
C LEU A 48 1.19 3.70 -7.05
N ASP A 49 0.81 4.14 -8.24
CA ASP A 49 0.65 3.28 -9.40
C ASP A 49 2.01 2.92 -10.03
N VAL A 50 2.93 3.89 -10.14
CA VAL A 50 4.33 3.65 -10.56
C VAL A 50 5.03 2.71 -9.59
N ALA A 51 4.84 2.88 -8.28
CA ALA A 51 5.43 1.98 -7.28
C ALA A 51 4.92 0.53 -7.36
N LYS A 52 3.74 0.29 -7.95
CA LYS A 52 3.17 -1.05 -8.15
C LYS A 52 3.60 -1.69 -9.48
N ALA A 53 3.93 -0.89 -10.50
CA ALA A 53 4.12 -1.36 -11.87
C ALA A 53 5.50 -1.96 -12.17
N GLY A 54 6.52 -1.68 -11.37
CA GLY A 54 7.87 -2.21 -11.59
C GLY A 54 7.97 -3.72 -11.29
N PRO A 55 8.66 -4.53 -12.13
CA PRO A 55 8.99 -5.91 -11.78
C PRO A 55 10.02 -5.90 -10.66
N VAL A 56 9.55 -5.83 -9.41
CA VAL A 56 10.47 -5.81 -8.28
C VAL A 56 10.86 -7.24 -7.93
N GLN A 57 12.05 -7.63 -8.37
CA GLN A 57 12.71 -8.81 -7.83
C GLN A 57 13.11 -8.49 -6.39
N ALA A 58 12.33 -8.99 -5.44
CA ALA A 58 12.73 -8.94 -4.03
C ALA A 58 14.07 -9.68 -3.89
N ARG A 59 15.15 -8.94 -3.58
CA ARG A 59 16.47 -9.51 -3.25
C ARG A 59 16.74 -9.25 -1.76
N GLY A 60 17.15 -10.28 -1.03
CA GLY A 60 17.44 -10.18 0.40
C GLY A 60 16.95 -11.38 1.21
N VAL A 61 17.21 -11.37 2.51
CA VAL A 61 16.68 -12.36 3.46
C VAL A 61 15.25 -11.94 3.81
N GLY A 62 14.28 -12.83 3.66
CA GLY A 62 12.91 -12.58 4.11
C GLY A 62 12.87 -12.24 5.61
N ALA A 63 11.82 -11.56 6.05
CA ALA A 63 11.55 -11.31 7.45
C ALA A 63 10.41 -12.21 7.94
N MET A 64 10.51 -12.70 9.16
CA MET A 64 9.40 -13.41 9.79
C MET A 64 8.35 -12.40 10.24
N ALA A 65 7.11 -12.56 9.79
CA ALA A 65 5.98 -11.76 10.22
C ALA A 65 4.93 -12.61 10.92
N SER A 66 4.14 -11.97 11.77
CA SER A 66 2.94 -12.55 12.38
C SER A 66 1.71 -11.93 11.71
N SER A 67 0.74 -12.74 11.32
CA SER A 67 -0.48 -12.28 10.63
C SER A 67 -1.70 -13.11 11.06
N PRO A 68 -2.93 -12.59 10.89
CA PRO A 68 -4.15 -13.37 11.12
C PRO A 68 -4.18 -14.63 10.24
N ALA A 69 -4.64 -15.76 10.80
CA ALA A 69 -4.59 -17.06 10.13
C ALA A 69 -5.61 -17.20 8.97
N ASP A 70 -6.59 -16.29 8.88
CA ASP A 70 -7.56 -16.22 7.79
C ASP A 70 -7.04 -15.47 6.54
N ARG A 71 -5.87 -14.82 6.63
CA ARG A 71 -5.33 -13.98 5.55
C ARG A 71 -4.20 -14.61 4.77
N VAL A 72 -3.40 -15.44 5.44
CA VAL A 72 -2.15 -15.99 4.91
C VAL A 72 -1.89 -17.36 5.52
N ASP A 73 -1.27 -18.23 4.73
CA ASP A 73 -0.77 -19.51 5.22
C ASP A 73 0.51 -19.31 6.05
N GLY A 74 0.71 -20.16 7.04
CA GLY A 74 1.90 -20.15 7.89
C GLY A 74 1.79 -21.10 9.06
N ASP A 75 2.81 -21.09 9.91
CA ASP A 75 2.84 -21.92 11.12
C ASP A 75 2.07 -21.23 12.25
N LEU A 76 1.15 -21.93 12.90
CA LEU A 76 0.37 -21.39 14.01
C LEU A 76 1.28 -20.90 15.15
N ASP A 77 1.06 -19.66 15.56
CA ASP A 77 1.71 -19.02 16.71
C ASP A 77 0.82 -19.19 17.94
N LEU A 78 1.11 -20.21 18.75
CA LEU A 78 0.31 -20.54 19.93
C LEU A 78 0.36 -19.42 20.99
N ASP A 79 1.52 -18.78 21.14
CA ASP A 79 1.72 -17.73 22.13
C ASP A 79 0.91 -16.48 21.77
N ALA A 80 0.97 -16.07 20.50
CA ALA A 80 0.20 -14.93 20.01
C ALA A 80 -1.31 -15.21 19.86
N SER A 81 -1.72 -16.48 19.90
CA SER A 81 -3.13 -16.91 19.81
C SER A 81 -3.72 -17.31 21.16
N LEU A 82 -2.94 -17.24 22.24
CA LEU A 82 -3.30 -17.82 23.53
C LEU A 82 -4.60 -17.24 24.09
N ASP A 83 -4.77 -15.92 24.01
CA ASP A 83 -5.94 -15.23 24.55
C ASP A 83 -7.24 -15.69 23.86
N GLY A 84 -7.24 -15.79 22.52
CA GLY A 84 -8.38 -16.29 21.76
C GLY A 84 -8.68 -17.76 22.08
N LEU A 85 -7.65 -18.61 22.15
CA LEU A 85 -7.79 -20.04 22.47
C LEU A 85 -8.35 -20.27 23.88
N VAL A 86 -7.87 -19.51 24.87
CA VAL A 86 -8.36 -19.58 26.25
C VAL A 86 -9.79 -19.10 26.33
N HIS A 87 -10.13 -18.00 25.65
CA HIS A 87 -11.48 -17.47 25.60
C HIS A 87 -12.47 -18.49 25.01
N ALA A 88 -12.21 -18.99 23.81
CA ALA A 88 -13.04 -19.97 23.13
C ALA A 88 -13.23 -21.26 23.97
N ARG A 89 -12.17 -21.71 24.64
CA ARG A 89 -12.25 -22.87 25.55
C ARG A 89 -13.11 -22.58 26.78
N ALA A 90 -13.07 -21.37 27.32
CA ALA A 90 -13.85 -20.99 28.50
C ALA A 90 -15.34 -20.81 28.18
N THR A 91 -15.67 -20.30 26.99
CA THR A 91 -17.06 -20.11 26.53
C THR A 91 -17.64 -21.35 25.87
N GLY A 92 -16.80 -22.31 25.46
CA GLY A 92 -17.21 -23.49 24.71
C GLY A 92 -17.58 -23.18 23.27
N GLU A 93 -17.10 -22.06 22.75
CA GLU A 93 -17.37 -21.58 21.40
C GLU A 93 -16.27 -22.01 20.43
N LEU A 94 -16.59 -21.98 19.13
CA LEU A 94 -15.60 -22.13 18.08
C LEU A 94 -14.78 -20.84 17.98
N ILE A 95 -13.46 -21.00 17.80
CA ILE A 95 -12.57 -19.87 17.56
C ILE A 95 -12.62 -19.45 16.09
N ASP A 96 -12.65 -18.14 15.84
CA ASP A 96 -12.52 -17.59 14.49
C ASP A 96 -11.06 -17.65 14.03
N ALA A 97 -10.83 -17.95 12.74
CA ALA A 97 -9.47 -18.02 12.20
C ALA A 97 -8.75 -16.67 12.21
N GLY A 98 -9.46 -15.54 12.17
CA GLY A 98 -8.89 -14.20 12.30
C GLY A 98 -8.39 -13.88 13.70
N ASP A 99 -8.86 -14.60 14.73
CA ASP A 99 -8.38 -14.51 16.12
C ASP A 99 -7.14 -15.37 16.37
N LEU A 100 -6.76 -16.20 15.41
CA LEU A 100 -5.52 -16.96 15.42
C LEU A 100 -4.42 -16.22 14.66
N ARG A 101 -3.17 -16.44 15.09
CA ARG A 101 -1.98 -15.83 14.50
C ARG A 101 -1.11 -16.90 13.88
N VAL A 102 -0.60 -16.66 12.67
CA VAL A 102 0.41 -17.51 12.02
C VAL A 102 1.70 -16.72 11.81
N ARG A 103 2.83 -17.42 11.89
CA ARG A 103 4.14 -16.94 11.48
C ARG A 103 4.46 -17.41 10.08
N HIS A 104 4.86 -16.48 9.23
CA HIS A 104 5.23 -16.75 7.86
C HIS A 104 6.41 -15.88 7.44
N TRP A 105 7.16 -16.33 6.45
CA TRP A 105 8.23 -15.54 5.85
C TRP A 105 7.66 -14.61 4.81
N THR A 106 7.95 -13.32 4.96
CA THR A 106 7.57 -12.30 3.98
C THR A 106 8.81 -11.71 3.36
N GLN A 107 8.73 -11.41 2.08
CA GLN A 107 9.74 -10.64 1.39
C GLN A 107 9.03 -9.57 0.56
N PRO A 108 8.69 -8.41 1.17
CA PRO A 108 8.04 -7.33 0.45
C PRO A 108 8.93 -6.92 -0.71
N ALA A 109 8.39 -6.97 -1.91
CA ALA A 109 9.15 -6.57 -3.09
C ALA A 109 9.36 -5.04 -3.09
N THR A 110 8.36 -4.28 -2.67
CA THR A 110 8.38 -2.81 -2.68
C THR A 110 8.28 -2.25 -1.26
N ALA A 111 9.05 -1.19 -0.97
CA ALA A 111 8.90 -0.37 0.23
C ALA A 111 8.61 1.08 -0.19
N LEU A 112 7.67 1.74 0.50
CA LEU A 112 7.33 3.14 0.29
C LEU A 112 7.75 3.95 1.52
N ALA A 113 8.55 5.00 1.30
CA ALA A 113 8.90 5.98 2.33
C ALA A 113 8.32 7.34 1.95
N LEU A 114 7.51 7.93 2.83
CA LEU A 114 6.98 9.28 2.67
C LEU A 114 7.74 10.24 3.57
N VAL A 115 8.45 11.19 2.96
CA VAL A 115 9.08 12.31 3.68
C VAL A 115 8.14 13.51 3.59
N ILE A 116 7.69 13.99 4.75
CA ILE A 116 6.87 15.19 4.85
C ILE A 116 7.76 16.28 5.45
N ASP A 117 8.14 17.26 4.62
CA ASP A 117 8.69 18.52 5.10
C ASP A 117 7.56 19.54 5.24
N ARG A 118 7.60 20.36 6.30
CA ARG A 118 6.47 21.19 6.74
C ARG A 118 6.31 22.49 5.97
#